data_AF-A0A970FP99-F1
#
_entry.id   AF-A0A970FP99-F1
#
_cell.length_a   1.000
_cell.length_b   1.000
_cell.length_c   1.000
_cell.angle_alpha   90.00
_cell.angle_beta   90.00
_cell.angle_gamma   90.00
#
_symmetry.space_group_name_H-M   'P 1'
#
loop_
_entity.id
_entity.type
_entity.pdbx_description
1 polymer ?
#
loop_
_entity_poly.entity_id
_entity_poly.type
_entity_poly.pdbx_seq_one_letter_code
_entity_poly.pdbx_strand_id
1 'polypeptide(L)'
;VKPYEVIVEMFSAPSTREKDPTPLMAPFFFFFFGMMLSDIGYGLLLSGLCALLIFKVKSQGEMGRMARMLFLCGISSIIWGIIFGSFFGDMIAVLSQQRLILKPLWFNPMDDATLLMVWSMIFGVVHLFAGMGAKAYLLFLTGRAKDAILDIFPWYLIIIGAGLTLGRIAAPAGQVMAITGVAVLILFGGRDAKNPLMRFLKGLLSLYDITGYISDILSYTRILALVLATSVIAMVVNLLGFLGGPSITGFFFYIVVAVAGHGLNLALSSLSAYVHTSRLQYVEFFSKFYEGGGRIWRPLTIKTRYVDLVRSSTDQEARQGS
;
A
#
# COMPACT_ATOMS: atom_id res chain seq x y z
N VAL A 1 6.75 1.79 13.55
CA VAL A 1 6.35 3.09 12.97
C VAL A 1 7.56 3.85 12.41
N LYS A 2 8.63 4.10 13.19
CA LYS A 2 9.85 4.82 12.77
C LYS A 2 10.41 4.54 11.35
N PRO A 3 10.43 3.30 10.83
CA PRO A 3 10.90 3.05 9.46
C PRO A 3 10.00 3.66 8.37
N TYR A 4 8.70 3.80 8.64
CA TYR A 4 7.70 4.32 7.70
C TYR A 4 7.58 5.85 7.74
N GLU A 5 8.18 6.53 8.73
CA GLU A 5 8.19 8.00 8.83
C GLU A 5 8.87 8.65 7.61
N VAL A 6 9.83 7.96 6.98
CA VAL A 6 10.52 8.45 5.77
C VAL A 6 9.54 8.68 4.62
N ILE A 7 8.52 7.82 4.46
CA ILE A 7 7.51 7.98 3.41
C ILE A 7 6.66 9.23 3.66
N VAL A 8 6.26 9.46 4.92
CA VAL A 8 5.47 10.64 5.29
C VAL A 8 6.30 11.91 5.11
N GLU A 9 7.57 11.90 5.53
CA GLU A 9 8.54 12.98 5.34
C GLU A 9 8.76 13.31 3.84
N MET A 10 8.72 12.31 2.95
CA MET A 10 8.87 12.49 1.49
C MET A 10 7.64 13.12 0.82
N PHE A 11 6.44 12.96 1.39
CA PHE A 11 5.21 13.54 0.85
C PHE A 11 5.00 14.97 1.33
N SER A 12 4.89 15.16 2.64
CA SER A 12 4.81 16.47 3.27
C SER A 12 4.95 16.29 4.78
N ALA A 13 5.80 17.10 5.40
CA ALA A 13 6.01 17.01 6.84
C ALA A 13 4.71 17.34 7.61
N PRO A 14 4.40 16.61 8.69
CA PRO A 14 3.19 16.82 9.46
C PRO A 14 3.15 18.22 10.06
N SER A 15 1.99 18.88 9.93
CA SER A 15 1.73 20.16 10.58
C SER A 15 1.75 19.95 12.10
N THR A 16 2.24 20.93 12.86
CA THR A 16 2.37 20.86 14.34
C THR A 16 1.05 20.65 15.08
N ARG A 17 -0.10 20.80 14.39
CA ARG A 17 -1.45 20.57 14.93
C ARG A 17 -2.10 19.28 14.43
N GLU A 18 -1.48 18.54 13.53
CA GLU A 18 -2.01 17.29 12.97
C GLU A 18 -1.42 16.07 13.69
N LYS A 19 -2.26 15.05 13.91
CA LYS A 19 -1.81 13.78 14.48
C LYS A 19 -1.00 13.03 13.43
N ASP A 20 0.15 12.48 13.82
CA ASP A 20 1.02 11.72 12.93
C ASP A 20 0.26 10.59 12.20
N PRO A 21 0.18 10.60 10.85
CA PRO A 21 -0.52 9.58 10.07
C PRO A 21 0.27 8.26 9.96
N THR A 22 1.55 8.26 10.33
CA THR A 22 2.47 7.12 10.12
C THR A 22 1.99 5.81 10.76
N PRO A 23 1.44 5.78 12.01
CA PRO A 23 0.94 4.55 12.60
C PRO A 23 -0.23 3.92 11.82
N LEU A 24 -1.05 4.75 11.17
CA LEU A 24 -2.20 4.29 10.40
C LEU A 24 -1.77 3.86 8.98
N MET A 25 -0.83 4.58 8.38
CA MET A 25 -0.30 4.29 7.04
C MET A 25 0.57 3.01 7.01
N ALA A 26 1.40 2.79 8.04
CA ALA A 26 2.37 1.69 8.08
C ALA A 26 1.79 0.28 7.78
N PRO A 27 0.69 -0.17 8.40
CA PRO A 27 0.12 -1.49 8.12
C PRO A 27 -0.41 -1.61 6.69
N PHE A 28 -1.05 -0.56 6.16
CA PHE A 28 -1.54 -0.58 4.77
C PHE A 28 -0.40 -0.56 3.76
N PHE A 29 0.66 0.21 4.01
CA PHE A 29 1.84 0.21 3.16
C PHE A 29 2.51 -1.17 3.13
N PHE A 30 2.71 -1.79 4.31
CA PHE A 30 3.24 -3.13 4.42
C PHE A 30 2.40 -4.15 3.63
N PHE A 31 1.08 -4.06 3.76
CA PHE A 31 0.13 -4.95 3.10
C PHE A 31 0.14 -4.79 1.58
N PHE A 32 -0.05 -3.57 1.06
CA PHE A 32 -0.14 -3.32 -0.38
C PHE A 32 1.18 -3.55 -1.10
N PHE A 33 2.31 -3.19 -0.49
CA PHE A 33 3.61 -3.49 -1.08
C PHE A 33 3.81 -5.00 -1.24
N GLY A 34 3.53 -5.76 -0.17
CA GLY A 34 3.67 -7.21 -0.18
C GLY A 34 2.80 -7.86 -1.25
N MET A 35 1.55 -7.40 -1.37
CA MET A 35 0.62 -7.88 -2.39
C MET A 35 1.07 -7.53 -3.81
N MET A 36 1.69 -6.36 -4.04
CA MET A 36 2.16 -5.97 -5.38
C MET A 36 3.39 -6.77 -5.85
N LEU A 37 4.34 -7.08 -4.95
CA LEU A 37 5.53 -7.86 -5.30
C LEU A 37 5.25 -9.37 -5.30
N SER A 38 4.50 -9.84 -4.30
CA SER A 38 3.92 -11.17 -4.11
C SER A 38 4.67 -12.37 -4.72
N ASP A 39 5.96 -12.43 -4.48
CA ASP A 39 6.78 -13.59 -4.82
C ASP A 39 7.71 -13.92 -3.65
N ILE A 40 7.79 -15.22 -3.32
CA ILE A 40 8.60 -15.73 -2.21
C ILE A 40 10.09 -15.53 -2.52
N GLY A 41 10.52 -15.83 -3.73
CA GLY A 41 11.92 -15.73 -4.15
C GLY A 41 12.40 -14.29 -4.17
N TYR A 42 11.62 -13.39 -4.76
CA TYR A 42 11.91 -11.96 -4.75
C TYR A 42 11.84 -11.36 -3.35
N GLY A 43 10.88 -11.77 -2.52
CA GLY A 43 10.77 -11.35 -1.13
C GLY A 43 11.97 -11.78 -0.27
N LEU A 44 12.47 -13.00 -0.46
CA LEU A 44 13.69 -13.50 0.20
C LEU A 44 14.94 -12.76 -0.26
N LEU A 45 15.10 -12.52 -1.57
CA LEU A 45 16.23 -11.74 -2.08
C LEU A 45 16.20 -10.29 -1.57
N LEU A 46 15.03 -9.64 -1.59
CA LEU A 46 14.86 -8.26 -1.13
C LEU A 46 15.14 -8.16 0.38
N SER A 47 14.52 -9.02 1.19
CA SER A 47 14.74 -9.02 2.64
C SER A 47 16.19 -9.40 2.99
N GLY A 48 16.79 -10.38 2.30
CA GLY A 48 18.20 -10.74 2.47
C GLY A 48 19.15 -9.58 2.16
N LEU A 49 18.95 -8.89 1.03
CA LEU A 49 19.77 -7.75 0.63
C LEU A 49 19.64 -6.59 1.64
N CYS A 50 18.43 -6.29 2.08
CA CYS A 50 18.20 -5.25 3.10
C CYS A 50 18.78 -5.64 4.46
N ALA A 51 18.69 -6.91 4.87
CA ALA A 51 19.33 -7.39 6.10
C ALA A 51 20.85 -7.23 6.04
N LEU A 52 21.49 -7.59 4.91
CA LEU A 52 22.92 -7.39 4.71
C LEU A 52 23.32 -5.91 4.80
N LEU A 53 22.53 -4.99 4.23
CA LEU A 53 22.77 -3.55 4.37
C LEU A 53 22.65 -3.06 5.82
N ILE A 54 21.70 -3.59 6.59
CA ILE A 54 21.51 -3.21 8.00
C ILE A 54 22.64 -3.75 8.87
N PHE A 55 22.97 -5.04 8.75
CA PHE A 55 23.92 -5.71 9.64
C PHE A 55 25.39 -5.48 9.24
N LYS A 56 25.70 -5.48 7.93
CA LYS A 56 27.09 -5.43 7.44
C LYS A 56 27.57 -4.01 7.15
N VAL A 57 26.71 -3.17 6.59
CA VAL A 57 27.07 -1.79 6.21
C VAL A 57 26.81 -0.80 7.35
N LYS A 58 26.13 -1.22 8.43
CA LYS A 58 25.69 -0.36 9.54
C LYS A 58 25.14 0.98 9.03
N SER A 59 24.34 0.93 7.96
CA SER A 59 23.84 2.15 7.31
C SER A 59 23.05 2.98 8.33
N GLN A 60 23.62 4.11 8.76
CA GLN A 60 23.00 5.03 9.70
C GLN A 60 22.23 6.13 8.95
N GLY A 61 21.20 6.68 9.59
CA GLY A 61 20.38 7.77 9.03
C GLY A 61 19.21 7.28 8.17
N GLU A 62 18.84 8.08 7.16
CA GLU A 62 17.68 7.84 6.27
C GLU A 62 17.77 6.53 5.48
N MET A 63 18.97 6.21 4.96
CA MET A 63 19.20 4.98 4.21
C MET A 63 18.95 3.72 5.07
N GLY A 64 19.31 3.75 6.35
CA GLY A 64 19.02 2.67 7.29
C GLY A 64 17.53 2.54 7.64
N ARG A 65 16.80 3.66 7.75
CA ARG A 65 15.34 3.65 7.96
C ARG A 65 14.62 3.04 6.74
N MET A 66 15.02 3.44 5.53
CA MET A 66 14.46 2.92 4.27
C MET A 66 14.78 1.43 4.08
N ALA A 67 16.01 0.99 4.41
CA ALA A 67 16.38 -0.42 4.36
C ALA A 67 15.55 -1.28 5.33
N ARG A 68 15.28 -0.80 6.55
CA ARG A 68 14.40 -1.50 7.52
C ARG A 68 12.96 -1.60 7.04
N MET A 69 12.47 -0.57 6.38
CA MET A 69 11.14 -0.58 5.78
C MET A 69 11.06 -1.58 4.62
N LEU A 70 12.01 -1.53 3.68
CA LEU A 70 12.09 -2.49 2.56
C LEU A 70 12.30 -3.93 3.05
N PHE A 71 13.02 -4.13 4.16
CA PHE A 71 13.13 -5.43 4.82
C PHE A 71 11.78 -5.96 5.28
N LEU A 72 10.99 -5.15 6.00
CA LEU A 72 9.63 -5.50 6.42
C LEU A 72 8.73 -5.77 5.20
N CYS A 73 8.80 -4.92 4.19
CA CYS A 73 8.08 -5.09 2.94
C CYS A 73 8.46 -6.39 2.19
N GLY A 74 9.73 -6.79 2.22
CA GLY A 74 10.20 -8.08 1.71
C GLY A 74 9.57 -9.26 2.45
N ILE A 75 9.46 -9.18 3.78
CA ILE A 75 8.74 -10.20 4.59
C ILE A 75 7.26 -10.26 4.18
N SER A 76 6.61 -9.11 3.96
CA SER A 76 5.23 -9.06 3.47
C SER A 76 5.08 -9.77 2.11
N SER A 77 6.02 -9.54 1.19
CA SER A 77 6.04 -10.21 -0.12
C SER A 77 6.18 -11.73 0.00
N ILE A 78 6.91 -12.23 0.99
CA ILE A 78 7.00 -13.67 1.25
C ILE A 78 5.64 -14.22 1.68
N ILE A 79 4.94 -13.52 2.58
CA ILE A 79 3.61 -13.94 3.06
C ILE A 79 2.63 -13.99 1.88
N TRP A 80 2.56 -12.93 1.08
CA TRP A 80 1.69 -12.88 -0.09
C TRP A 80 2.11 -13.86 -1.19
N GLY A 81 3.41 -14.06 -1.39
CA GLY A 81 3.94 -15.08 -2.29
C GLY A 81 3.52 -16.50 -1.89
N ILE A 82 3.45 -16.81 -0.59
CA ILE A 82 2.92 -18.10 -0.09
C ILE A 82 1.40 -18.21 -0.35
N ILE A 83 0.66 -17.11 -0.15
CA ILE A 83 -0.79 -17.05 -0.36
C ILE A 83 -1.14 -17.30 -1.84
N PHE A 84 -0.42 -16.64 -2.76
CA PHE A 84 -0.61 -16.78 -4.20
C PHE A 84 0.13 -17.97 -4.82
N GLY A 85 1.05 -18.58 -4.09
CA GLY A 85 1.82 -19.75 -4.53
C GLY A 85 3.01 -19.44 -5.46
N SER A 86 3.44 -18.18 -5.59
CA SER A 86 4.50 -17.78 -6.52
C SER A 86 5.90 -17.90 -5.91
N PHE A 87 6.77 -18.69 -6.55
CA PHE A 87 8.21 -18.76 -6.26
C PHE A 87 9.05 -18.57 -7.53
N PHE A 88 9.71 -17.41 -7.65
CA PHE A 88 10.45 -17.01 -8.86
C PHE A 88 9.63 -17.19 -10.16
N GLY A 89 8.32 -16.91 -10.11
CA GLY A 89 7.41 -17.18 -11.25
C GLY A 89 7.37 -18.64 -11.68
N ASP A 90 7.04 -19.52 -10.74
CA ASP A 90 6.87 -20.97 -10.92
C ASP A 90 8.14 -21.75 -11.29
N MET A 91 9.32 -21.26 -10.90
CA MET A 91 10.60 -21.93 -11.14
C MET A 91 10.60 -23.39 -10.63
N ILE A 92 9.91 -23.67 -9.51
CA ILE A 92 9.77 -25.03 -8.96
C ILE A 92 8.93 -25.94 -9.86
N ALA A 93 7.85 -25.43 -10.45
CA ALA A 93 7.01 -26.21 -11.36
C ALA A 93 7.77 -26.55 -12.65
N VAL A 94 8.59 -25.62 -13.16
CA VAL A 94 9.40 -25.85 -14.37
C VAL A 94 10.56 -26.80 -14.09
N LEU A 95 11.27 -26.65 -12.96
CA LEU A 95 12.35 -27.55 -12.54
C LEU A 95 11.87 -28.97 -12.23
N SER A 96 10.64 -29.12 -11.72
CA SER A 96 10.06 -30.40 -11.33
C SER A 96 9.30 -31.10 -12.47
N GLN A 97 9.26 -30.55 -13.69
CA GLN A 97 8.39 -31.03 -14.78
C GLN A 97 6.93 -31.21 -14.32
N GLN A 98 6.39 -30.21 -13.60
CA GLN A 98 5.04 -30.21 -13.01
C GLN A 98 4.76 -31.30 -11.94
N ARG A 99 5.78 -32.02 -11.43
CA ARG A 99 5.57 -33.02 -10.35
C ARG A 99 5.40 -32.40 -8.96
N LEU A 100 6.00 -31.25 -8.73
CA LEU A 100 5.85 -30.44 -7.52
C LEU A 100 5.32 -29.06 -7.92
N ILE A 101 4.02 -28.86 -7.74
CA ILE A 101 3.39 -27.56 -7.86
C ILE A 101 3.25 -27.02 -6.44
N LEU A 102 3.78 -25.82 -6.17
CA LEU A 102 3.46 -25.11 -4.95
C LEU A 102 1.95 -24.86 -4.95
N LYS A 103 1.22 -25.60 -4.12
CA LYS A 103 -0.23 -25.43 -4.03
C LYS A 103 -0.50 -24.03 -3.47
N PRO A 104 -1.15 -23.13 -4.23
CA PRO A 104 -1.51 -21.82 -3.72
C PRO A 104 -2.46 -22.01 -2.53
N LEU A 105 -2.21 -21.26 -1.45
CA LEU A 105 -3.07 -21.29 -0.27
C LEU A 105 -4.43 -20.65 -0.53
N TRP A 106 -4.48 -19.68 -1.45
CA TRP A 106 -5.70 -19.01 -1.84
C TRP A 106 -6.05 -19.23 -3.33
N PHE A 107 -5.33 -18.57 -4.23
CA PHE A 107 -5.49 -18.73 -5.69
C PHE A 107 -4.24 -18.18 -6.41
N ASN A 108 -4.02 -18.61 -7.65
CA ASN A 108 -2.95 -18.07 -8.48
C ASN A 108 -3.46 -16.86 -9.28
N PRO A 109 -2.85 -15.67 -9.14
CA PRO A 109 -3.18 -14.48 -9.92
C PRO A 109 -3.12 -14.66 -11.44
N MET A 110 -2.25 -15.55 -11.92
CA MET A 110 -2.11 -15.85 -13.35
C MET A 110 -3.34 -16.56 -13.92
N ASP A 111 -3.98 -17.41 -13.12
CA ASP A 111 -5.14 -18.21 -13.54
C ASP A 111 -6.43 -17.36 -13.45
N ASP A 112 -6.59 -16.60 -12.37
CA ASP A 112 -7.80 -15.81 -12.08
C ASP A 112 -7.52 -14.31 -11.87
N ALA A 113 -7.09 -13.63 -12.95
CA ALA A 113 -6.80 -12.20 -12.94
C ALA A 113 -8.01 -11.35 -12.50
N THR A 114 -9.23 -11.71 -12.93
CA THR A 114 -10.46 -11.01 -12.54
C THR A 114 -10.72 -11.09 -11.05
N LEU A 115 -10.40 -12.23 -10.42
CA LEU A 115 -10.56 -12.42 -8.98
C LEU A 115 -9.61 -11.50 -8.20
N LEU A 116 -8.34 -11.40 -8.62
CA LEU A 116 -7.39 -10.48 -8.00
C LEU A 116 -7.82 -9.01 -8.17
N MET A 117 -8.38 -8.63 -9.32
CA MET A 117 -8.92 -7.28 -9.53
C MET A 117 -10.05 -6.94 -8.56
N VAL A 118 -11.00 -7.86 -8.36
CA VAL A 118 -12.12 -7.65 -7.44
C VAL A 118 -11.60 -7.51 -6.00
N TRP A 119 -10.67 -8.38 -5.59
CA TRP A 119 -10.06 -8.27 -4.26
C TRP A 119 -9.25 -6.99 -4.08
N SER A 120 -8.51 -6.55 -5.10
CA SER A 120 -7.74 -5.30 -5.01
C SER A 120 -8.65 -4.09 -4.83
N MET A 121 -9.80 -4.06 -5.51
CA MET A 121 -10.82 -3.03 -5.31
C MET A 121 -11.44 -3.11 -3.90
N ILE A 122 -11.73 -4.31 -3.39
CA ILE A 122 -12.25 -4.48 -2.02
C ILE A 122 -11.26 -3.96 -0.98
N PHE A 123 -9.98 -4.32 -1.09
CA PHE A 123 -8.94 -3.78 -0.20
C PHE A 123 -8.78 -2.26 -0.36
N GLY A 124 -8.95 -1.74 -1.57
CA GLY A 124 -9.01 -0.31 -1.83
C GLY A 124 -10.16 0.39 -1.10
N VAL A 125 -11.37 -0.19 -1.13
CA VAL A 125 -12.51 0.32 -0.36
C VAL A 125 -12.22 0.31 1.14
N VAL A 126 -11.65 -0.77 1.67
CA VAL A 126 -11.25 -0.85 3.09
C VAL A 126 -10.23 0.22 3.44
N HIS A 127 -9.26 0.49 2.56
CA HIS A 127 -8.24 1.51 2.76
C HIS A 127 -8.83 2.93 2.70
N LEU A 128 -9.71 3.21 1.75
CA LEU A 128 -10.46 4.48 1.69
C LEU A 128 -11.32 4.68 2.94
N PHE A 129 -11.93 3.61 3.45
CA PHE A 129 -12.72 3.64 4.68
C PHE A 129 -11.86 3.97 5.89
N ALA A 130 -10.65 3.42 5.99
CA ALA A 130 -9.71 3.80 7.04
C ALA A 130 -9.33 5.30 6.96
N GLY A 131 -9.12 5.84 5.75
CA GLY A 131 -8.81 7.26 5.55
C GLY A 131 -9.98 8.18 5.94
N MET A 132 -11.20 7.83 5.52
CA MET A 132 -12.42 8.52 5.92
C MET A 132 -12.67 8.42 7.45
N GLY A 133 -12.37 7.27 8.05
CA GLY A 133 -12.45 7.06 9.50
C GLY A 133 -11.48 7.98 10.26
N ALA A 134 -10.25 8.16 9.75
CA ALA A 134 -9.29 9.11 10.30
C ALA A 134 -9.80 10.55 10.23
N LYS A 135 -10.42 10.94 9.10
CA LYS A 135 -11.10 12.25 8.95
C LYS A 135 -12.23 12.42 9.98
N ALA A 136 -13.07 11.40 10.15
CA ALA A 136 -14.15 11.41 11.13
C ALA A 136 -13.60 11.62 12.55
N TYR A 137 -12.56 10.88 12.92
CA TYR A 137 -11.91 11.00 14.23
C TYR A 137 -11.38 12.42 14.50
N LEU A 138 -10.77 13.06 13.49
CA LEU A 138 -10.32 14.46 13.60
C LEU A 138 -11.49 15.44 13.78
N LEU A 139 -12.61 15.24 13.08
CA LEU A 139 -13.81 16.06 13.20
C LEU A 139 -14.50 15.90 14.56
N PHE A 140 -14.46 14.70 15.15
CA PHE A 140 -14.95 14.48 16.52
C PHE A 140 -14.08 15.23 17.56
N LEU A 141 -12.75 15.19 17.40
CA LEU A 141 -11.82 15.90 18.28
C LEU A 141 -11.98 17.42 18.23
N THR A 142 -12.31 17.97 17.06
CA THR A 142 -12.50 19.41 16.85
C THR A 142 -13.91 19.91 17.25
N GLY A 143 -14.74 19.04 17.85
CA GLY A 143 -16.07 19.38 18.36
C GLY A 143 -17.16 19.47 17.28
N ARG A 144 -16.86 19.12 16.03
CA ARG A 144 -17.79 19.17 14.87
C ARG A 144 -18.36 17.78 14.56
N ALA A 145 -18.90 17.12 15.58
CA ALA A 145 -19.44 15.75 15.46
C ALA A 145 -20.58 15.61 14.43
N LYS A 146 -21.40 16.66 14.28
CA LYS A 146 -22.47 16.70 13.27
C LYS A 146 -21.91 16.71 11.85
N ASP A 147 -20.68 17.18 11.66
CA ASP A 147 -20.03 17.25 10.35
C ASP A 147 -19.50 15.88 9.94
N ALA A 148 -18.87 15.18 10.89
CA ALA A 148 -18.44 13.80 10.69
C ALA A 148 -19.59 12.86 10.30
N ILE A 149 -20.73 12.94 11.00
CA ILE A 149 -21.84 12.00 10.77
C ILE A 149 -22.52 12.27 9.43
N LEU A 150 -22.80 13.53 9.09
CA LEU A 150 -23.58 13.87 7.89
C LEU A 150 -22.75 13.92 6.61
N ASP A 151 -21.43 14.11 6.70
CA ASP A 151 -20.58 14.23 5.52
C ASP A 151 -19.74 12.97 5.24
N ILE A 152 -19.61 12.03 6.20
CA ILE A 152 -18.81 10.80 6.03
C ILE A 152 -19.68 9.55 6.03
N PHE A 153 -20.67 9.45 6.93
CA PHE A 153 -21.52 8.25 7.03
C PHE A 153 -22.33 7.96 5.75
N PRO A 154 -22.88 8.96 5.05
CA PRO A 154 -23.56 8.71 3.78
C PRO A 154 -22.66 8.12 2.71
N TRP A 155 -21.36 8.47 2.68
CA TRP A 155 -20.42 7.85 1.74
C TRP A 155 -20.17 6.38 2.02
N TYR A 156 -20.15 5.96 3.29
CA TYR A 156 -20.12 4.54 3.62
C TYR A 156 -21.36 3.82 3.06
N LEU A 157 -22.56 4.40 3.23
CA LEU A 157 -23.79 3.81 2.69
C LEU A 157 -23.80 3.74 1.16
N ILE A 158 -23.30 4.79 0.48
CA ILE A 158 -23.23 4.83 -0.98
C ILE A 158 -22.24 3.78 -1.51
N ILE A 159 -21.02 3.74 -0.97
CA ILE A 159 -19.97 2.84 -1.47
C ILE A 159 -20.32 1.38 -1.17
N ILE A 160 -20.82 1.07 0.04
CA ILE A 160 -21.26 -0.29 0.39
C ILE A 160 -22.49 -0.67 -0.44
N GLY A 161 -23.48 0.22 -0.56
CA GLY A 161 -24.70 -0.04 -1.34
C GLY A 161 -24.41 -0.28 -2.82
N ALA A 162 -23.52 0.52 -3.40
CA ALA A 162 -23.04 0.33 -4.78
C ALA A 162 -22.29 -0.99 -4.93
N GLY A 163 -21.39 -1.33 -3.99
CA GLY A 163 -20.65 -2.59 -4.00
C GLY A 163 -21.56 -3.83 -3.94
N LEU A 164 -22.56 -3.83 -3.06
CA LEU A 164 -23.56 -4.91 -2.94
C LEU A 164 -24.39 -5.07 -4.22
N THR A 165 -24.80 -3.94 -4.81
CA THR A 165 -25.58 -3.94 -6.06
C THR A 165 -24.77 -4.46 -7.23
N LEU A 166 -23.53 -3.98 -7.41
CA LEU A 166 -22.62 -4.40 -8.48
C LEU A 166 -22.18 -5.85 -8.33
N GLY A 167 -21.87 -6.27 -7.10
CA GLY A 167 -21.51 -7.65 -6.78
C GLY A 167 -22.68 -8.63 -6.88
N ARG A 168 -23.91 -8.14 -7.10
CA ARG A 168 -25.16 -8.93 -7.09
C ARG A 168 -25.37 -9.71 -5.79
N ILE A 169 -24.81 -9.22 -4.68
CA ILE A 169 -24.96 -9.78 -3.34
C ILE A 169 -25.99 -8.91 -2.62
N ALA A 170 -27.17 -9.44 -2.33
CA ALA A 170 -28.27 -8.68 -1.71
C ALA A 170 -28.57 -7.34 -2.42
N ALA A 171 -28.58 -7.36 -3.76
CA ALA A 171 -28.78 -6.19 -4.62
C ALA A 171 -29.95 -5.25 -4.21
N PRO A 172 -31.16 -5.73 -3.84
CA PRO A 172 -32.23 -4.82 -3.43
C PRO A 172 -31.90 -4.05 -2.14
N ALA A 173 -31.21 -4.67 -1.19
CA ALA A 173 -30.74 -3.98 0.02
C ALA A 173 -29.65 -2.96 -0.31
N GLY A 174 -28.72 -3.31 -1.21
CA GLY A 174 -27.66 -2.41 -1.68
C GLY A 174 -28.22 -1.15 -2.36
N GLN A 175 -29.24 -1.30 -3.20
CA GLN A 175 -29.91 -0.17 -3.86
C GLN A 175 -30.56 0.77 -2.84
N VAL A 176 -31.28 0.23 -1.85
CA VAL A 176 -31.91 1.04 -0.80
C VAL A 176 -30.87 1.79 0.02
N MET A 177 -29.75 1.15 0.38
CA MET A 177 -28.64 1.80 1.10
C MET A 177 -28.02 2.95 0.30
N ALA A 178 -27.74 2.72 -1.00
CA ALA A 178 -27.16 3.74 -1.86
C ALA A 178 -28.09 4.94 -2.04
N ILE A 179 -29.38 4.69 -2.31
CA ILE A 179 -30.40 5.74 -2.44
C ILE A 179 -30.54 6.53 -1.15
N THR A 180 -30.53 5.84 0.01
CA THR A 180 -30.61 6.50 1.32
C THR A 180 -29.39 7.39 1.56
N GLY A 181 -28.18 6.92 1.26
CA GLY A 181 -26.96 7.73 1.38
C GLY A 181 -26.99 8.97 0.49
N VAL A 182 -27.40 8.83 -0.77
CA VAL A 182 -27.57 9.96 -1.71
C VAL A 182 -28.62 10.96 -1.18
N ALA A 183 -29.77 10.47 -0.69
CA ALA A 183 -30.81 11.31 -0.14
C ALA A 183 -30.33 12.13 1.07
N VAL A 184 -29.56 11.51 1.96
CA VAL A 184 -28.97 12.21 3.12
C VAL A 184 -27.98 13.29 2.67
N LEU A 185 -27.13 13.03 1.66
CA LEU A 185 -26.19 14.05 1.14
C LEU A 185 -26.92 15.23 0.49
N ILE A 186 -27.96 14.97 -0.31
CA ILE A 186 -28.73 16.04 -0.96
C ILE A 186 -29.43 16.92 0.08
N LEU A 187 -30.00 16.31 1.13
CA LEU A 187 -30.76 17.03 2.15
C LEU A 187 -29.87 17.79 3.15
N PHE A 188 -28.71 17.22 3.51
CA PHE A 188 -27.90 17.72 4.63
C PHE A 188 -26.50 18.21 4.25
N GLY A 189 -25.97 17.87 3.08
CA GLY A 189 -24.61 18.23 2.64
C GLY A 189 -24.41 19.74 2.39
N GLY A 190 -25.49 20.51 2.22
CA GLY A 190 -25.43 21.95 1.98
C GLY A 190 -25.68 22.85 3.18
N ARG A 191 -25.68 22.32 4.42
CA ARG A 191 -26.15 23.02 5.65
C ARG A 191 -25.59 24.43 5.89
N ASP A 192 -24.39 24.71 5.41
CA ASP A 192 -23.71 26.00 5.59
C ASP A 192 -24.35 27.15 4.80
N ALA A 193 -25.20 26.85 3.81
CA ALA A 193 -25.93 27.87 3.08
C ALA A 193 -27.18 28.31 3.85
N LYS A 194 -27.42 29.62 3.97
CA LYS A 194 -28.63 30.16 4.64
C LYS A 194 -29.92 29.96 3.82
N ASN A 195 -29.81 29.82 2.48
CA ASN A 195 -30.95 29.66 1.57
C ASN A 195 -31.24 28.19 1.27
N PRO A 196 -32.49 27.71 1.39
CA PRO A 196 -32.85 26.31 1.15
C PRO A 196 -32.53 25.81 -0.27
N LEU A 197 -32.67 26.68 -1.29
CA LEU A 197 -32.28 26.34 -2.66
C LEU A 197 -30.76 26.15 -2.81
N MET A 198 -29.97 26.99 -2.15
CA MET A 198 -28.51 26.89 -2.16
C MET A 198 -28.02 25.68 -1.34
N ARG A 199 -28.76 25.27 -0.30
CA ARG A 199 -28.51 24.02 0.44
C ARG A 199 -28.69 22.81 -0.47
N PHE A 200 -29.81 22.74 -1.18
CA PHE A 200 -30.09 21.66 -2.14
C PHE A 200 -29.05 21.61 -3.27
N LEU A 201 -28.69 22.78 -3.83
CA LEU A 201 -27.70 22.85 -4.90
C LEU A 201 -26.30 22.39 -4.45
N LYS A 202 -25.86 22.80 -3.24
CA LYS A 202 -24.60 22.30 -2.66
C LYS A 202 -24.65 20.80 -2.36
N GLY A 203 -25.78 20.29 -1.88
CA GLY A 203 -26.00 18.85 -1.70
C GLY A 203 -25.90 18.08 -3.03
N LEU A 204 -26.47 18.62 -4.11
CA LEU A 204 -26.34 18.03 -5.45
C LEU A 204 -24.89 18.08 -5.97
N LEU A 205 -24.18 19.18 -5.73
CA LEU A 205 -22.76 19.31 -6.09
C LEU A 205 -21.88 18.32 -5.32
N SER A 206 -22.21 17.99 -4.07
CA SER A 206 -21.46 16.98 -3.29
C SER A 206 -21.50 15.58 -3.93
N LEU A 207 -22.52 15.27 -4.75
CA LEU A 207 -22.55 14.02 -5.50
C LEU A 207 -21.49 13.96 -6.61
N TYR A 208 -20.90 15.09 -7.00
CA TYR A 208 -19.77 15.10 -7.94
C TYR A 208 -18.57 14.32 -7.36
N ASP A 209 -18.42 14.30 -6.04
CA ASP A 209 -17.36 13.54 -5.37
C ASP A 209 -17.48 12.01 -5.61
N ILE A 210 -18.65 11.50 -6.04
CA ILE A 210 -18.82 10.09 -6.46
C ILE A 210 -17.78 9.74 -7.54
N THR A 211 -17.56 10.65 -8.49
CA THR A 211 -16.59 10.45 -9.58
C THR A 211 -15.17 10.30 -9.03
N GLY A 212 -14.82 11.09 -8.00
CA GLY A 212 -13.55 10.98 -7.28
C GLY A 212 -13.39 9.63 -6.59
N TYR A 213 -14.39 9.20 -5.80
CA TYR A 213 -14.34 7.91 -5.11
C TYR A 213 -14.28 6.71 -6.08
N ILE A 214 -15.00 6.76 -7.20
CA ILE A 214 -14.90 5.73 -8.25
C ILE A 214 -13.48 5.71 -8.84
N SER A 215 -12.91 6.88 -9.14
CA SER A 215 -11.52 6.98 -9.63
C SER A 215 -10.52 6.41 -8.63
N ASP A 216 -10.71 6.69 -7.34
CA ASP A 216 -9.84 6.18 -6.28
C ASP A 216 -9.93 4.66 -6.15
N ILE A 217 -11.15 4.08 -6.13
CA ILE A 217 -11.35 2.62 -6.08
C ILE A 217 -10.75 1.95 -7.33
N LEU A 218 -10.99 2.52 -8.51
CA LEU A 218 -10.48 2.00 -9.76
C LEU A 218 -8.95 2.06 -9.82
N SER A 219 -8.31 3.02 -9.13
CA SER A 219 -6.85 3.11 -9.05
C SER A 219 -6.20 1.86 -8.42
N TYR A 220 -6.92 1.10 -7.56
CA TYR A 220 -6.44 -0.15 -6.97
C TYR A 220 -6.34 -1.32 -7.96
N THR A 221 -6.96 -1.21 -9.15
CA THR A 221 -6.73 -2.18 -10.24
C THR A 221 -5.26 -2.26 -10.65
N ARG A 222 -4.48 -1.22 -10.33
CA ARG A 222 -3.04 -1.22 -10.54
C ARG A 222 -2.32 -2.37 -9.83
N ILE A 223 -2.84 -2.83 -8.69
CA ILE A 223 -2.27 -3.98 -7.97
C ILE A 223 -2.27 -5.21 -8.87
N LEU A 224 -3.38 -5.49 -9.55
CA LEU A 224 -3.47 -6.58 -10.53
C LEU A 224 -2.38 -6.44 -11.60
N ALA A 225 -2.28 -5.28 -12.24
CA ALA A 225 -1.34 -5.07 -13.34
C ALA A 225 0.11 -5.33 -12.93
N LEU A 226 0.49 -4.92 -11.71
CA LEU A 226 1.85 -5.12 -11.19
C LEU A 226 2.12 -6.57 -10.83
N VAL A 227 1.20 -7.22 -10.12
CA VAL A 227 1.32 -8.65 -9.79
C VAL A 227 1.47 -9.47 -11.06
N LEU A 228 0.60 -9.21 -12.06
CA LEU A 228 0.66 -9.94 -13.30
C LEU A 228 1.96 -9.67 -14.07
N ALA A 229 2.40 -8.42 -14.15
CA ALA A 229 3.65 -8.08 -14.83
C ALA A 229 4.84 -8.81 -14.20
N THR A 230 4.94 -8.82 -12.86
CA THR A 230 6.02 -9.49 -12.15
C THR A 230 6.04 -10.99 -12.40
N SER A 231 4.89 -11.70 -12.33
CA SER A 231 4.89 -13.15 -12.55
C SER A 231 5.02 -13.52 -14.03
N VAL A 232 4.47 -12.74 -14.97
CA VAL A 232 4.65 -12.99 -16.42
C VAL A 232 6.11 -12.80 -16.82
N ILE A 233 6.78 -11.73 -16.37
CA ILE A 233 8.22 -11.54 -16.67
C ILE A 233 9.04 -12.70 -16.08
N ALA A 234 8.74 -13.12 -14.85
CA ALA A 234 9.41 -14.23 -14.22
C ALA A 234 9.23 -15.56 -15.00
N MET A 235 8.00 -15.83 -15.44
CA MET A 235 7.67 -17.00 -16.27
C MET A 235 8.42 -16.96 -17.61
N VAL A 236 8.48 -15.81 -18.28
CA VAL A 236 9.23 -15.65 -19.54
C VAL A 236 10.72 -15.87 -19.34
N VAL A 237 11.31 -15.33 -18.26
CA VAL A 237 12.72 -15.56 -17.91
C VAL A 237 13.00 -17.04 -17.69
N ASN A 238 12.13 -17.74 -16.96
CA ASN A 238 12.24 -19.18 -16.76
C ASN A 238 12.19 -19.90 -18.12
N LEU A 239 11.18 -19.63 -18.94
CA LEU A 239 11.02 -20.25 -20.26
C LEU A 239 12.26 -20.06 -21.14
N LEU A 240 12.79 -18.83 -21.23
CA LEU A 240 13.99 -18.51 -21.99
C LEU A 240 15.23 -19.24 -21.45
N GLY A 241 15.35 -19.37 -20.12
CA GLY A 241 16.43 -20.14 -19.51
C GLY A 241 16.40 -21.62 -19.91
N PHE A 242 15.22 -22.22 -20.00
CA PHE A 242 15.07 -23.64 -20.36
C PHE A 242 15.26 -23.93 -21.86
N LEU A 243 15.25 -22.92 -22.73
CA LEU A 243 15.55 -23.09 -24.16
C LEU A 243 16.98 -23.59 -24.42
N GLY A 244 17.91 -23.46 -23.47
CA GLY A 244 19.27 -23.99 -23.57
C GLY A 244 19.35 -25.53 -23.61
N GLY A 245 18.25 -26.23 -23.32
CA GLY A 245 18.15 -27.70 -23.34
C GLY A 245 18.92 -28.40 -22.21
N PRO A 246 18.79 -29.73 -22.07
CA PRO A 246 19.40 -30.51 -20.99
C PRO A 246 20.89 -30.83 -21.25
N SER A 247 21.65 -29.83 -21.71
CA SER A 247 23.09 -29.93 -21.98
C SER A 247 23.87 -29.18 -20.89
N ILE A 248 25.13 -29.54 -20.67
CA ILE A 248 26.00 -28.83 -19.71
C ILE A 248 26.11 -27.35 -20.10
N THR A 249 26.21 -27.06 -21.40
CA THR A 249 26.19 -25.70 -21.95
C THR A 249 24.84 -25.00 -21.72
N GLY A 250 23.73 -25.73 -21.84
CA GLY A 250 22.39 -25.26 -21.50
C GLY A 250 22.22 -24.88 -20.03
N PHE A 251 22.86 -25.61 -19.11
CA PHE A 251 22.85 -25.28 -17.68
C PHE A 251 23.58 -23.96 -17.38
N PHE A 252 24.75 -23.74 -17.98
CA PHE A 252 25.46 -22.45 -17.83
C PHE A 252 24.65 -21.30 -18.43
N PHE A 253 24.01 -21.52 -19.58
CA PHE A 253 23.12 -20.55 -20.20
C PHE A 253 21.92 -20.22 -19.29
N TYR A 254 21.28 -21.22 -18.70
CA TYR A 254 20.19 -21.04 -17.74
C TYR A 254 20.60 -20.16 -16.56
N ILE A 255 21.78 -20.41 -15.95
CA ILE A 255 22.25 -19.60 -14.82
C ILE A 255 22.40 -18.12 -15.23
N VAL A 256 23.02 -17.86 -16.39
CA VAL A 256 23.23 -16.48 -16.85
C VAL A 256 21.89 -15.77 -17.09
N VAL A 257 20.96 -16.42 -17.78
CA VAL A 257 19.63 -15.87 -18.06
C VAL A 257 18.82 -15.71 -16.78
N ALA A 258 18.86 -16.67 -15.86
CA ALA A 258 18.15 -16.62 -14.60
C ALA A 258 18.68 -15.48 -13.72
N VAL A 259 19.99 -15.34 -13.56
CA VAL A 259 20.58 -14.26 -12.75
C VAL A 259 20.27 -12.89 -13.35
N ALA A 260 20.45 -12.71 -14.66
CA ALA A 260 20.18 -11.44 -15.32
C ALA A 260 18.68 -11.10 -15.32
N GLY A 261 17.83 -12.07 -15.71
CA GLY A 261 16.39 -11.89 -15.86
C GLY A 261 15.67 -11.72 -14.53
N HIS A 262 15.94 -12.58 -13.54
CA HIS A 262 15.33 -12.45 -12.22
C HIS A 262 15.91 -11.26 -11.44
N GLY A 263 17.19 -10.93 -11.63
CA GLY A 263 17.79 -9.72 -11.07
C GLY A 263 17.11 -8.45 -11.59
N LEU A 264 16.91 -8.36 -12.92
CA LEU A 264 16.18 -7.25 -13.54
C LEU A 264 14.72 -7.21 -13.08
N ASN A 265 14.04 -8.36 -13.06
CA ASN A 265 12.64 -8.41 -12.65
C ASN A 265 12.45 -8.00 -11.18
N LEU A 266 13.34 -8.45 -10.29
CA LEU A 266 13.35 -8.03 -8.89
C LEU A 266 13.50 -6.50 -8.78
N ALA A 267 14.43 -5.90 -9.52
CA ALA A 267 14.66 -4.46 -9.49
C ALA A 267 13.45 -3.67 -9.98
N LEU A 268 12.91 -4.03 -11.15
CA LEU A 268 11.75 -3.36 -11.75
C LEU A 268 10.49 -3.54 -10.90
N SER A 269 10.24 -4.76 -10.41
CA SER A 269 9.05 -5.07 -9.62
C SER A 269 9.09 -4.42 -8.25
N SER A 270 10.25 -4.41 -7.58
CA SER A 270 10.42 -3.75 -6.28
C SER A 270 10.26 -2.23 -6.38
N LEU A 271 10.85 -1.62 -7.42
CA LEU A 271 10.72 -0.17 -7.65
C LEU A 271 9.28 0.21 -8.01
N SER A 272 8.64 -0.57 -8.87
CA SER A 272 7.25 -0.32 -9.28
C SER A 272 6.29 -0.49 -8.11
N ALA A 273 6.45 -1.56 -7.32
CA ALA A 273 5.68 -1.79 -6.10
C ALA A 273 5.86 -0.63 -5.10
N TYR A 274 7.09 -0.13 -4.93
CA TYR A 274 7.37 1.02 -4.07
C TYR A 274 6.65 2.30 -4.54
N VAL A 275 6.83 2.69 -5.81
CA VAL A 275 6.25 3.92 -6.37
C VAL A 275 4.72 3.86 -6.33
N HIS A 276 4.14 2.73 -6.70
CA HIS A 276 2.70 2.59 -6.74
C HIS A 276 2.06 2.47 -5.37
N THR A 277 2.68 1.77 -4.42
CA THR A 277 2.20 1.78 -3.03
C THR A 277 2.29 3.19 -2.44
N SER A 278 3.36 3.93 -2.72
CA SER A 278 3.49 5.34 -2.31
C SER A 278 2.38 6.20 -2.92
N ARG A 279 2.02 5.98 -4.20
CA ARG A 279 0.88 6.67 -4.82
C ARG A 279 -0.45 6.38 -4.11
N LEU A 280 -0.74 5.11 -3.78
CA LEU A 280 -1.96 4.76 -3.03
C LEU A 280 -2.02 5.52 -1.69
N GLN A 281 -0.88 5.62 -0.98
CA GLN A 281 -0.83 6.37 0.28
C GLN A 281 -0.95 7.89 0.09
N TYR A 282 -0.25 8.46 -0.89
CA TYR A 282 -0.17 9.90 -1.08
C TYR A 282 -1.44 10.51 -1.68
N VAL A 283 -1.98 9.87 -2.72
CA VAL A 283 -3.06 10.44 -3.52
C VAL A 283 -4.42 9.97 -3.04
N GLU A 284 -4.55 8.72 -2.59
CA GLU A 284 -5.86 8.15 -2.26
C GLU A 284 -6.13 8.12 -0.76
N PHE A 285 -5.10 7.96 0.06
CA PHE A 285 -5.23 7.91 1.52
C PHE A 285 -5.08 9.28 2.17
N PHE A 286 -3.95 9.97 1.95
CA PHE A 286 -3.68 11.26 2.57
C PHE A 286 -4.60 12.38 2.09
N SER A 287 -5.02 12.38 0.82
CA SER A 287 -5.97 13.38 0.30
C SER A 287 -7.31 13.41 1.03
N LYS A 288 -7.67 12.35 1.78
CA LYS A 288 -8.94 12.26 2.50
C LYS A 288 -8.94 12.96 3.85
N PHE A 289 -7.79 13.10 4.52
CA PHE A 289 -7.75 13.58 5.90
C PHE A 289 -6.52 14.43 6.26
N TYR A 290 -5.52 14.52 5.38
CA TYR A 290 -4.24 15.16 5.66
C TYR A 290 -4.09 16.42 4.81
N GLU A 291 -4.10 17.59 5.46
CA GLU A 291 -3.94 18.89 4.78
C GLU A 291 -2.45 19.20 4.54
N GLY A 292 -1.56 18.66 5.38
CA GLY A 292 -0.10 18.77 5.22
C GLY A 292 0.44 20.19 5.44
N GLY A 293 1.74 20.40 5.15
CA GLY A 293 2.36 21.75 5.18
C GLY A 293 3.15 22.11 6.44
N GLY A 294 3.54 21.12 7.25
CA GLY A 294 4.45 21.33 8.38
C GLY A 294 5.90 21.59 7.95
N ARG A 295 6.72 22.07 8.90
CA ARG A 295 8.19 22.14 8.75
C ARG A 295 8.83 21.09 9.65
N ILE A 296 9.70 20.25 9.08
CA ILE A 296 10.49 19.28 9.86
C ILE A 296 11.39 20.05 10.82
N TRP A 297 11.20 19.82 12.13
CA TRP A 297 12.10 20.36 13.14
C TRP A 297 13.47 19.73 13.00
N ARG A 298 14.43 20.48 12.43
CA ARG A 298 15.84 20.08 12.39
C ARG A 298 16.54 20.68 13.60
N PRO A 299 16.83 19.91 14.67
CA PRO A 299 17.65 20.42 15.76
C PRO A 299 19.04 20.75 15.23
N LEU A 300 19.65 21.83 15.74
CA LEU A 300 21.05 22.15 15.46
C LEU A 300 21.91 20.99 15.98
N THR A 301 22.38 20.15 15.07
CA THR A 301 23.32 19.06 15.35
C THR A 301 24.58 19.30 14.53
N ILE A 302 25.74 19.19 15.19
CA ILE A 302 27.04 19.33 14.57
C ILE A 302 27.21 18.18 13.56
N LYS A 303 27.25 18.48 12.26
CA LYS A 303 27.55 17.49 11.20
C LYS A 303 29.04 17.17 11.21
N THR A 304 29.50 16.26 12.05
CA THR A 304 30.86 15.70 12.01
C THR A 304 30.91 14.47 11.10
N ARG A 305 31.97 14.39 10.28
CA ARG A 305 32.07 13.43 9.16
C ARG A 305 32.29 11.97 9.60
N TYR A 306 32.75 11.72 10.83
CA TYR A 306 33.16 10.39 11.32
C TYR A 306 33.15 10.25 12.85
N VAL A 307 32.02 10.47 13.55
CA VAL A 307 31.92 10.03 14.95
C VAL A 307 30.55 9.41 15.20
N ASP A 308 30.55 8.11 15.47
CA ASP A 308 29.40 7.39 16.01
C ASP A 308 29.29 7.78 17.50
N LEU A 309 28.33 8.64 17.85
CA LEU A 309 28.12 9.02 19.24
C LEU A 309 27.54 7.83 20.00
N VAL A 310 28.42 7.00 20.55
CA VAL A 310 28.04 6.05 21.60
C VAL A 310 27.58 6.89 22.79
N ARG A 311 26.27 6.98 22.98
CA ARG A 311 25.69 7.52 24.21
C ARG A 311 26.15 6.62 25.36
N SER A 312 27.20 7.03 26.08
CA SER A 312 27.53 6.44 27.36
C SER A 312 26.39 6.75 28.33
N SER A 313 26.08 5.79 29.18
CA SER A 313 24.96 5.75 30.14
C SER A 313 24.93 6.89 31.18
N THR A 314 25.82 7.87 31.10
CA THR A 314 25.95 8.98 32.06
C THR A 314 24.87 10.06 31.89
N ASP A 315 24.26 10.18 30.70
CA ASP A 315 23.23 11.21 30.41
C ASP A 315 21.81 10.85 30.89
N GLN A 316 21.57 9.60 31.31
CA GLN A 316 20.25 9.19 31.82
C GLN A 316 20.02 9.61 33.28
N GLU A 317 21.08 9.72 34.09
CA GLU A 317 20.96 10.11 35.50
C GLU A 317 20.69 11.61 35.67
N ALA A 318 21.22 12.46 34.78
CA ALA A 318 21.01 13.90 34.86
C ALA A 318 19.57 14.37 34.55
N ARG A 319 18.70 13.49 34.00
CA ARG A 319 17.29 13.81 33.71
C ARG A 319 16.29 13.23 34.71
N GLN A 320 16.72 12.40 35.65
CA GLN A 320 15.88 11.94 36.76
C GLN A 320 16.06 12.78 38.04
N GLY A 321 16.97 13.75 38.02
CA GLY A 321 17.36 14.53 39.20
C GLY A 321 17.13 16.05 39.13
N SER A 322 16.23 16.55 38.27
CA SER A 322 15.80 17.96 38.30
C SER A 322 14.37 18.15 37.82
#